data_AF-W9WGQ8-F1
#
_entry.id   AF-W9WGQ8-F1
#
_cell.length_a   1.000
_cell.length_b   1.000
_cell.length_c   1.000
_cell.angle_alpha   90.00
_cell.angle_beta   90.00
_cell.angle_gamma   90.00
#
_symmetry.space_group_name_H-M   'P 1'
#
loop_
_entity.id
_entity.type
_entity.pdbx_description
1 polymer ?
#
loop_
_entity_poly.entity_id
_entity_poly.type
_entity_poly.pdbx_seq_one_letter_code
_entity_poly.pdbx_strand_id
1 'polypeptide(L)'
;MSWLAPINPQSHPQSQSQYGPNLSQAQPSRSAPSSASQSQSQSQPDNDFSGTRRIHTVIRLNPQDYAAYKASHAKVWPDVVAQIRASNIRDYSIAYDRDTSLLFASFKYTGRDFEGDMAKMRAHEPTRRWWAMTDGFQQSLNAGAVSSEKAGTAGADGKKVPSWWKECEEVFYLA
;
A
#
# COMPACT_ATOMS: atom_id res chain seq x y z
N MET A 1 17.70 -16.01 -19.11
CA MET A 1 16.52 -16.56 -19.81
C MET A 1 15.39 -15.59 -19.56
N SER A 2 15.00 -14.81 -20.57
CA SER A 2 14.04 -13.69 -20.43
C SER A 2 12.82 -13.97 -21.29
N TRP A 3 11.62 -13.81 -20.72
CA TRP A 3 10.34 -13.96 -21.42
C TRP A 3 9.35 -12.92 -20.88
N LEU A 4 9.00 -11.94 -21.71
CA LEU A 4 7.86 -11.05 -21.52
C LEU A 4 7.20 -10.83 -22.89
N ALA A 5 5.87 -10.92 -22.92
CA ALA A 5 5.05 -10.54 -24.06
C ALA A 5 3.80 -9.79 -23.54
N PRO A 6 3.46 -8.60 -24.07
CA PRO A 6 2.31 -7.82 -23.62
C PRO A 6 1.03 -8.11 -24.44
N ILE A 7 -0.13 -7.74 -23.90
CA ILE A 7 -1.40 -7.67 -24.66
C ILE A 7 -2.04 -6.29 -24.42
N ASN A 8 -2.58 -5.72 -25.51
CA ASN A 8 -3.00 -4.33 -25.68
C ASN A 8 -4.45 -4.07 -25.17
N PRO A 9 -4.85 -2.82 -24.82
CA PRO A 9 -6.21 -2.50 -24.38
C PRO A 9 -7.15 -2.17 -25.55
N GLN A 10 -8.47 -2.20 -25.28
CA GLN A 10 -9.53 -1.69 -26.17
C GLN A 10 -10.29 -0.53 -25.53
N SER A 11 -11.00 0.24 -26.35
CA SER A 11 -11.37 1.64 -26.08
C SER A 11 -12.82 1.99 -26.44
N HIS A 12 -13.42 2.89 -25.64
CA HIS A 12 -14.47 3.87 -26.00
C HIS A 12 -15.86 3.33 -26.46
N PRO A 13 -16.98 4.11 -26.42
CA PRO A 13 -17.09 5.56 -26.69
C PRO A 13 -17.94 6.44 -25.74
N GLN A 14 -17.98 7.72 -26.08
CA GLN A 14 -18.75 8.82 -25.46
C GLN A 14 -20.20 8.88 -25.98
N SER A 15 -21.06 9.61 -25.27
CA SER A 15 -22.26 10.25 -25.84
C SER A 15 -22.42 11.69 -25.31
N GLN A 16 -22.87 12.60 -26.17
CA GLN A 16 -22.99 14.05 -25.93
C GLN A 16 -24.47 14.50 -25.79
N SER A 17 -24.64 15.82 -25.62
CA SER A 17 -25.86 16.66 -25.73
C SER A 17 -26.50 17.00 -24.37
N GLN A 18 -26.38 18.20 -23.78
CA GLN A 18 -26.46 19.61 -24.25
C GLN A 18 -27.89 20.11 -24.46
N TYR A 19 -28.38 20.98 -23.56
CA TYR A 19 -29.30 22.11 -23.81
C TYR A 19 -29.25 23.08 -22.61
N GLY A 20 -29.37 24.39 -22.89
CA GLY A 20 -29.70 25.46 -21.93
C GLY A 20 -30.64 26.44 -22.65
N PRO A 21 -30.73 27.74 -22.26
CA PRO A 21 -30.33 28.40 -21.01
C PRO A 21 -31.54 29.07 -20.32
N ASN A 22 -31.36 29.74 -19.18
CA ASN A 22 -32.22 30.88 -18.81
C ASN A 22 -31.47 31.93 -17.98
N LEU A 23 -31.74 33.21 -18.24
CA LEU A 23 -31.20 34.40 -17.58
C LEU A 23 -32.37 35.24 -17.06
N SER A 24 -32.36 35.60 -15.78
CA SER A 24 -32.80 36.95 -15.38
C SER A 24 -32.26 37.35 -14.01
N GLN A 25 -32.19 38.67 -13.79
CA GLN A 25 -31.46 39.36 -12.73
C GLN A 25 -32.38 39.77 -11.57
N ALA A 26 -31.83 39.96 -10.36
CA ALA A 26 -31.75 41.28 -9.69
C ALA A 26 -31.31 41.20 -8.21
N GLN A 27 -30.45 42.13 -7.78
CA GLN A 27 -30.25 42.56 -6.38
C GLN A 27 -30.59 44.06 -6.27
N PRO A 28 -30.96 44.59 -5.08
CA PRO A 28 -30.03 45.31 -4.17
C PRO A 28 -30.31 45.04 -2.65
N SER A 29 -29.57 45.50 -1.63
CA SER A 29 -28.17 45.98 -1.42
C SER A 29 -27.91 46.25 0.09
N ARG A 30 -26.70 46.72 0.48
CA ARG A 30 -26.27 47.42 1.74
C ARG A 30 -25.57 46.62 2.87
N SER A 31 -24.26 46.91 3.04
CA SER A 31 -23.58 47.47 4.24
C SER A 31 -23.66 46.75 5.61
N ALA A 32 -22.61 46.60 6.46
CA ALA A 32 -21.16 46.91 6.43
C ALA A 32 -20.42 46.09 7.56
N PRO A 33 -19.13 46.31 7.94
CA PRO A 33 -18.24 45.24 8.44
C PRO A 33 -18.00 45.16 9.97
N SER A 34 -17.45 44.02 10.45
CA SER A 34 -16.49 44.02 11.57
C SER A 34 -15.67 42.72 11.73
N SER A 35 -14.37 42.89 12.05
CA SER A 35 -13.52 42.07 12.92
C SER A 35 -13.29 40.57 12.67
N ALA A 36 -12.17 40.30 11.98
CA ALA A 36 -11.10 39.36 12.35
C ALA A 36 -11.41 38.16 13.28
N SER A 37 -11.25 36.96 12.72
CA SER A 37 -10.69 35.80 13.42
C SER A 37 -9.91 34.97 12.42
N GLN A 38 -8.60 35.21 12.31
CA GLN A 38 -7.70 34.36 11.53
C GLN A 38 -7.41 33.09 12.35
N SER A 39 -8.35 32.14 12.33
CA SER A 39 -8.04 30.76 12.68
C SER A 39 -7.05 30.24 11.64
N GLN A 40 -5.79 30.11 12.03
CA GLN A 40 -4.78 29.42 11.24
C GLN A 40 -5.18 27.95 11.11
N SER A 41 -5.96 27.63 10.08
CA SER A 41 -6.08 26.27 9.59
C SER A 41 -4.69 25.86 9.11
N GLN A 42 -3.96 25.13 9.95
CA GLN A 42 -2.80 24.37 9.51
C GLN A 42 -3.34 23.30 8.57
N SER A 43 -3.40 23.63 7.28
CA SER A 43 -3.59 22.64 6.23
C SER A 43 -2.44 21.66 6.34
N GLN A 44 -2.76 20.44 6.78
CA GLN A 44 -1.89 19.30 6.53
C GLN A 44 -1.63 19.30 5.01
N PRO A 45 -0.39 19.07 4.55
CA PRO A 45 -0.13 19.04 3.12
C PRO A 45 -1.03 17.99 2.48
N ASP A 46 -1.88 18.43 1.54
CA ASP A 46 -2.75 17.56 0.76
C ASP A 46 -1.86 16.58 -0.02
N ASN A 47 -1.73 15.37 0.52
CA ASN A 47 -1.06 14.26 -0.15
C ASN A 47 -1.99 13.75 -1.25
N ASP A 48 -2.07 14.49 -2.35
CA ASP A 48 -2.72 14.11 -3.60
C ASP A 48 -1.94 12.96 -4.26
N PHE A 49 -2.04 11.77 -3.66
CA PHE A 49 -1.65 10.51 -4.27
C PHE A 49 -2.76 10.03 -5.23
N SER A 50 -3.05 10.85 -6.25
CA SER A 50 -3.67 10.38 -7.49
C SER A 50 -2.77 9.37 -8.25
N GLY A 51 -1.48 9.31 -7.89
CA GLY A 51 -0.50 8.35 -8.38
C GLY A 51 -0.39 7.05 -7.56
N THR A 52 0.06 5.99 -8.23
CA THR A 52 0.46 4.72 -7.61
C THR A 52 1.63 4.91 -6.64
N ARG A 53 1.49 4.46 -5.39
CA ARG A 53 2.56 4.50 -4.39
C ARG A 53 3.47 3.28 -4.53
N ARG A 54 4.77 3.49 -4.79
CA ARG A 54 5.78 2.42 -4.65
C ARG A 54 6.15 2.27 -3.17
N ILE A 55 6.34 1.03 -2.76
CA ILE A 55 6.70 0.67 -1.39
C ILE A 55 7.87 -0.31 -1.48
N HIS A 56 8.96 0.03 -0.80
CA HIS A 56 10.16 -0.78 -0.69
C HIS A 56 10.35 -1.16 0.77
N THR A 57 10.56 -2.44 1.07
CA THR A 57 10.76 -2.90 2.43
C THR A 57 11.85 -3.97 2.51
N VAL A 58 12.44 -4.09 3.71
CA VAL A 58 13.47 -5.08 4.02
C VAL A 58 13.13 -5.86 5.28
N ILE A 59 13.51 -7.14 5.28
CA ILE A 59 13.48 -8.01 6.45
C ILE A 59 14.67 -8.97 6.42
N ARG A 60 15.08 -9.48 7.59
CA ARG A 60 16.09 -10.54 7.64
C ARG A 60 15.41 -11.90 7.44
N LEU A 61 16.03 -12.75 6.64
CA LEU A 61 15.70 -14.16 6.54
C LEU A 61 16.69 -14.95 7.39
N ASN A 62 16.21 -15.99 8.07
CA ASN A 62 17.09 -16.97 8.72
C ASN A 62 17.87 -17.71 7.62
N PRO A 63 19.22 -17.71 7.61
CA PRO A 63 19.99 -18.26 6.49
C PRO A 63 19.67 -19.74 6.17
N GLN A 64 19.40 -20.52 7.22
CA GLN A 64 19.00 -21.93 7.15
C GLN A 64 17.65 -22.17 6.44
N ASP A 65 16.74 -21.20 6.49
CA ASP A 65 15.38 -21.32 5.95
C ASP A 65 15.28 -20.90 4.48
N TYR A 66 16.37 -20.43 3.86
CA TYR A 66 16.39 -19.96 2.46
C TYR A 66 15.78 -20.97 1.46
N ALA A 67 16.11 -22.26 1.61
CA ALA A 67 15.59 -23.30 0.72
C ALA A 67 14.07 -23.46 0.85
N ALA A 68 13.55 -23.47 2.09
CA ALA A 68 12.12 -23.56 2.38
C ALA A 68 11.38 -22.29 1.92
N TYR A 69 11.90 -21.11 2.25
CA TYR A 69 11.35 -19.82 1.84
C TYR A 69 11.20 -19.71 0.32
N LYS A 70 12.26 -20.07 -0.43
CA LYS A 70 12.25 -20.08 -1.91
C LYS A 70 11.26 -21.10 -2.47
N ALA A 71 11.21 -22.31 -1.91
CA ALA A 71 10.29 -23.36 -2.36
C ALA A 71 8.82 -22.96 -2.16
N SER A 72 8.50 -22.34 -1.02
CA SER A 72 7.17 -21.80 -0.75
C SER A 72 6.81 -20.67 -1.72
N HIS A 73 7.71 -19.69 -1.94
CA HIS A 73 7.41 -18.55 -2.83
C HIS A 73 7.37 -18.93 -4.33
N ALA A 74 7.93 -20.06 -4.72
CA ALA A 74 7.70 -20.64 -6.06
C ALA A 74 6.28 -21.22 -6.23
N LYS A 75 5.52 -21.39 -5.14
CA LYS A 75 4.19 -22.03 -5.08
C LYS A 75 3.27 -21.30 -4.09
N VAL A 76 3.25 -19.97 -4.12
CA VAL A 76 2.33 -19.16 -3.29
C VAL A 76 0.89 -19.62 -3.51
N TRP A 77 0.12 -19.77 -2.43
CA TRP A 77 -1.25 -20.29 -2.50
C TRP A 77 -2.13 -19.35 -3.36
N PRO A 78 -2.98 -19.89 -4.26
CA PRO A 78 -3.81 -19.07 -5.14
C PRO A 78 -4.65 -18.02 -4.41
N ASP A 79 -5.26 -18.38 -3.28
CA ASP A 79 -6.09 -17.48 -2.47
C ASP A 79 -5.29 -16.32 -1.86
N VAL A 80 -4.02 -16.55 -1.52
CA VAL A 80 -3.11 -15.52 -1.02
C VAL A 80 -2.76 -14.55 -2.15
N VAL A 81 -2.48 -15.05 -3.35
CA VAL A 81 -2.24 -14.22 -4.55
C VAL A 81 -3.50 -13.42 -4.92
N ALA A 82 -4.68 -14.03 -4.83
CA ALA A 82 -5.96 -13.38 -5.07
C ALA A 82 -6.22 -12.26 -4.04
N GLN A 83 -5.98 -12.51 -2.75
CA GLN A 83 -6.15 -11.49 -1.71
C GLN A 83 -5.13 -10.34 -1.84
N ILE A 84 -3.87 -10.61 -2.17
CA ILE A 84 -2.87 -9.57 -2.47
C ILE A 84 -3.37 -8.67 -3.62
N ARG A 85 -3.93 -9.28 -4.68
CA ARG A 85 -4.51 -8.53 -5.80
C ARG A 85 -5.77 -7.74 -5.41
N ALA A 86 -6.64 -8.30 -4.56
CA ALA A 86 -7.83 -7.62 -4.05
C ALA A 86 -7.47 -6.41 -3.17
N SER A 87 -6.39 -6.50 -2.40
CA SER A 87 -5.81 -5.41 -1.58
C SER A 87 -4.92 -4.44 -2.39
N ASN A 88 -5.19 -4.28 -3.70
CA ASN A 88 -4.55 -3.31 -4.59
C ASN A 88 -3.01 -3.34 -4.68
N ILE A 89 -2.37 -4.47 -4.33
CA ILE A 89 -0.93 -4.67 -4.53
C ILE A 89 -0.68 -5.20 -5.95
N ARG A 90 0.23 -4.55 -6.66
CA ARG A 90 0.66 -4.84 -8.04
C ARG A 90 2.18 -4.87 -8.11
N ASP A 91 2.72 -5.49 -9.15
CA ASP A 91 4.16 -5.47 -9.45
C ASP A 91 5.05 -5.87 -8.25
N TYR A 92 4.60 -6.89 -7.51
CA TYR A 92 5.22 -7.30 -6.26
C TYR A 92 6.33 -8.32 -6.52
N SER A 93 7.56 -7.95 -6.15
CA SER A 93 8.75 -8.79 -6.20
C SER A 93 9.41 -8.89 -4.82
N ILE A 94 10.12 -10.00 -4.58
CA ILE A 94 10.99 -10.18 -3.41
C ILE A 94 12.33 -10.73 -3.91
N ALA A 95 13.42 -9.99 -3.70
CA ALA A 95 14.79 -10.42 -3.94
C ALA A 95 15.45 -10.86 -2.63
N TYR A 96 16.49 -11.70 -2.71
CA TYR A 96 17.28 -12.15 -1.56
C TYR A 96 18.76 -11.90 -1.80
N ASP A 97 19.40 -11.17 -0.89
CA ASP A 97 20.84 -11.11 -0.79
C ASP A 97 21.36 -12.19 0.17
N ARG A 98 22.34 -12.97 -0.31
CA ARG A 98 22.94 -14.07 0.45
C ARG A 98 23.89 -13.57 1.53
N ASP A 99 24.61 -12.48 1.26
CA ASP A 99 25.73 -12.04 2.10
C ASP A 99 25.21 -11.33 3.35
N THR A 100 24.21 -10.45 3.19
CA THR A 100 23.52 -9.82 4.33
C THR A 100 22.36 -10.66 4.90
N SER A 101 21.93 -11.72 4.20
CA SER A 101 20.71 -12.50 4.48
C SER A 101 19.44 -11.63 4.58
N LEU A 102 19.37 -10.56 3.77
CA LEU A 102 18.21 -9.68 3.67
C LEU A 102 17.32 -10.05 2.50
N LEU A 103 16.02 -10.01 2.74
CA LEU A 103 15.00 -9.98 1.70
C LEU A 103 14.63 -8.52 1.41
N PHE A 104 14.58 -8.17 0.13
CA PHE A 104 14.15 -6.87 -0.37
C PHE A 104 12.83 -7.05 -1.12
N ALA A 105 11.75 -6.53 -0.56
CA ALA A 105 10.43 -6.51 -1.17
C ALA A 105 10.17 -5.16 -1.83
N SER A 106 9.64 -5.17 -3.05
CA SER A 106 9.18 -3.96 -3.73
C SER A 106 7.84 -4.22 -4.41
N PHE A 107 6.89 -3.31 -4.23
CA PHE A 107 5.58 -3.39 -4.87
C PHE A 107 4.94 -2.01 -5.12
N LYS A 108 3.97 -2.00 -6.04
CA LYS A 108 3.10 -0.86 -6.36
C LYS A 108 1.76 -1.03 -5.66
N TYR A 109 1.40 -0.09 -4.79
CA TYR A 109 0.06 0.01 -4.22
C TYR A 109 -0.78 0.98 -5.06
N THR A 110 -1.89 0.49 -5.61
CA THR A 110 -2.77 1.24 -6.54
C THR A 110 -4.15 1.56 -5.94
N GLY A 111 -4.32 1.38 -4.63
CA GLY A 111 -5.58 1.65 -3.93
C GLY A 111 -5.60 3.04 -3.28
N ARG A 112 -6.68 3.35 -2.57
CA ARG A 112 -6.88 4.65 -1.89
C ARG A 112 -6.95 4.56 -0.37
N ASP A 113 -7.01 3.35 0.19
CA ASP A 113 -7.09 3.10 1.64
C ASP A 113 -6.18 1.93 1.98
N PHE A 114 -4.90 2.25 2.23
CA PHE A 114 -3.88 1.24 2.51
C PHE A 114 -4.15 0.48 3.81
N GLU A 115 -4.60 1.18 4.86
CA GLU A 115 -4.86 0.55 6.15
C GLU A 115 -6.10 -0.37 6.11
N GLY A 116 -7.15 0.02 5.41
CA GLY A 116 -8.31 -0.83 5.15
C GLY A 116 -7.99 -2.02 4.25
N ASP A 117 -7.16 -1.86 3.22
CA ASP A 117 -6.70 -2.97 2.40
C ASP A 117 -5.79 -3.95 3.16
N MET A 118 -4.95 -3.46 4.08
CA MET A 118 -4.18 -4.30 5.00
C MET A 118 -5.08 -4.96 6.07
N ALA A 119 -6.15 -4.29 6.51
CA ALA A 119 -7.13 -4.89 7.41
C ALA A 119 -7.88 -6.06 6.77
N LYS A 120 -8.22 -5.98 5.47
CA LYS A 120 -8.77 -7.11 4.70
C LYS A 120 -7.79 -8.28 4.65
N MET A 121 -6.49 -8.02 4.43
CA MET A 121 -5.47 -9.07 4.46
C MET A 121 -5.35 -9.73 5.84
N ARG A 122 -5.40 -8.98 6.94
CA ARG A 122 -5.45 -9.51 8.32
C ARG A 122 -6.73 -10.32 8.59
N ALA A 123 -7.87 -9.94 8.01
CA ALA A 123 -9.12 -10.68 8.13
C ALA A 123 -9.16 -11.99 7.32
N HIS A 124 -8.36 -12.11 6.25
CA HIS A 124 -8.32 -13.29 5.37
C HIS A 124 -7.53 -14.46 5.98
N GLU A 125 -8.19 -15.60 6.23
CA GLU A 125 -7.59 -16.77 6.91
C GLU A 125 -6.38 -17.38 6.16
N PRO A 126 -6.43 -17.61 4.83
CA PRO A 126 -5.29 -18.15 4.10
C PRO A 126 -4.07 -17.21 4.17
N THR A 127 -4.29 -15.90 4.20
CA THR A 127 -3.22 -14.90 4.34
C THR A 127 -2.60 -14.93 5.72
N ARG A 128 -3.38 -15.04 6.81
CA ARG A 128 -2.84 -15.22 8.16
C ARG A 128 -1.99 -16.47 8.28
N ARG A 129 -2.45 -17.61 7.73
CA ARG A 129 -1.70 -18.88 7.76
C ARG A 129 -0.42 -18.84 6.94
N TRP A 130 -0.48 -18.21 5.77
CA TRP A 130 0.70 -17.96 4.96
C TRP A 130 1.74 -17.12 5.71
N TRP A 131 1.29 -16.01 6.32
CA TRP A 131 2.14 -15.16 7.15
C TRP A 131 2.73 -15.91 8.34
N ALA A 132 1.93 -16.64 9.12
CA ALA A 132 2.44 -17.41 10.26
C ALA A 132 3.56 -18.40 9.87
N MET A 133 3.47 -19.01 8.68
CA MET A 133 4.54 -19.84 8.13
C MET A 133 5.75 -19.00 7.70
N THR A 134 5.57 -17.92 6.93
CA THR A 134 6.71 -17.14 6.40
C THR A 134 7.42 -16.30 7.46
N ASP A 135 6.68 -15.77 8.44
CA ASP A 135 7.23 -15.02 9.57
C ASP A 135 8.15 -15.91 10.42
N GLY A 136 7.86 -17.23 10.51
CA GLY A 136 8.72 -18.21 11.18
C GLY A 136 10.10 -18.40 10.52
N PHE A 137 10.26 -18.02 9.25
CA PHE A 137 11.56 -18.01 8.55
C PHE A 137 12.29 -16.66 8.67
N GLN A 138 11.70 -15.67 9.32
CA GLN A 138 12.09 -14.27 9.23
C GLN A 138 12.37 -13.64 10.59
N GLN A 139 13.12 -12.54 10.57
CA GLN A 139 13.34 -11.68 11.71
C GLN A 139 13.14 -10.22 11.32
N SER A 140 12.20 -9.53 11.97
CA SER A 140 11.99 -8.09 11.77
C SER A 140 13.24 -7.28 12.11
N LEU A 141 13.46 -6.21 11.35
CA LEU A 141 14.45 -5.17 11.66
C LEU A 141 13.86 -4.01 12.47
N ASN A 142 12.56 -4.02 12.76
CA ASN A 142 11.88 -3.02 13.57
C ASN A 142 11.78 -3.51 15.03
N ALA A 143 12.33 -2.72 15.96
CA ALA A 143 12.21 -3.01 17.38
C ALA A 143 10.73 -3.02 17.81
N GLY A 144 10.30 -4.08 18.51
CA GLY A 144 8.93 -4.25 18.99
C GLY A 144 7.91 -4.75 17.94
N ALA A 145 8.32 -5.05 16.70
CA ALA A 145 7.46 -5.75 15.75
C ALA A 145 7.18 -7.19 16.23
N VAL A 146 5.96 -7.69 15.98
CA VAL A 146 5.49 -8.99 16.51
C VAL A 146 5.28 -10.03 15.41
N SER A 147 4.54 -9.67 14.35
CA SER A 147 4.29 -10.53 13.17
C SER A 147 3.68 -9.69 12.04
N SER A 148 3.62 -10.24 10.83
CA SER A 148 2.91 -9.64 9.69
C SER A 148 1.42 -9.41 10.00
N GLU A 149 0.79 -10.30 10.77
CA GLU A 149 -0.62 -10.15 11.16
C GLU A 149 -0.83 -9.00 12.17
N LYS A 150 0.09 -8.81 13.13
CA LYS A 150 -0.04 -7.75 14.14
C LYS A 150 0.49 -6.39 13.66
N ALA A 151 1.22 -6.34 12.55
CA ALA A 151 1.70 -5.10 11.95
C ALA A 151 0.56 -4.07 11.82
N GLY A 152 0.71 -2.93 12.51
CA GLY A 152 -0.23 -1.81 12.49
C GLY A 152 -1.48 -1.95 13.36
N THR A 153 -1.67 -3.05 14.12
CA THR A 153 -2.76 -3.15 15.10
C THR A 153 -2.42 -2.42 16.40
N ALA A 154 -3.41 -2.22 17.28
CA ALA A 154 -3.12 -1.83 18.66
C ALA A 154 -2.36 -2.96 19.40
N GLY A 155 -1.34 -2.60 20.15
CA GLY A 155 -0.57 -3.46 21.04
C GLY A 155 -1.14 -3.47 22.47
N ALA A 156 -0.57 -4.33 23.33
CA ALA A 156 -1.01 -4.48 24.71
C ALA A 156 -0.80 -3.21 25.58
N ASP A 157 0.12 -2.33 25.18
CA ASP A 157 0.38 -1.02 25.81
C ASP A 157 -0.43 0.13 25.18
N GLY A 158 -1.39 -0.19 24.31
CA GLY A 158 -2.20 0.78 23.57
C GLY A 158 -1.50 1.45 22.38
N LYS A 159 -0.22 1.20 22.14
CA LYS A 159 0.52 1.79 20.99
C LYS A 159 0.33 0.96 19.72
N LYS A 160 0.54 1.57 18.56
CA LYS A 160 0.51 0.85 17.27
C LYS A 160 1.71 -0.10 17.19
N VAL A 161 1.46 -1.39 16.94
CA VAL A 161 2.51 -2.40 16.72
C VAL A 161 3.29 -2.06 15.44
N PRO A 162 4.63 -1.97 15.48
CA PRO A 162 5.45 -1.69 14.32
C PRO A 162 5.26 -2.70 13.17
N SER A 163 5.49 -2.24 11.94
CA SER A 163 5.46 -3.09 10.75
C SER A 163 6.45 -4.26 10.86
N TRP A 164 6.06 -5.46 10.39
CA TRP A 164 6.94 -6.62 10.40
C TRP A 164 8.14 -6.46 9.46
N TRP A 165 7.89 -5.96 8.25
CA TRP A 165 8.93 -5.51 7.33
C TRP A 165 9.28 -4.04 7.60
N LYS A 166 10.58 -3.71 7.54
CA LYS A 166 11.07 -2.33 7.71
C LYS A 166 10.96 -1.60 6.38
N GLU A 167 10.35 -0.41 6.37
CA GLU A 167 10.22 0.42 5.17
C GLU A 167 11.56 1.08 4.79
N CYS A 168 11.79 1.24 3.50
CA CYS A 168 12.92 1.93 2.90
C CYS A 168 12.42 3.18 2.16
N GLU A 169 13.16 4.28 2.27
CA GLU A 169 12.88 5.52 1.56
C GLU A 169 13.19 5.39 0.07
N GLU A 170 12.25 5.78 -0.79
CA GLU A 170 12.50 5.92 -2.23
C GLU A 170 13.13 7.29 -2.49
N VAL A 171 14.45 7.32 -2.68
CA VAL A 171 15.21 8.57 -2.92
C VAL A 171 15.28 8.99 -4.40
N PHE A 172 14.88 8.11 -5.33
CA PHE A 172 14.89 8.37 -6.77
C PHE A 172 13.89 7.45 -7.50
N TYR A 173 13.25 7.99 -8.54
CA TYR A 173 12.44 7.23 -9.50
C TYR A 173 12.47 7.89 -10.87
N LEU A 174 12.50 7.07 -11.92
CA LEU A 174 12.26 7.44 -13.31
C LEU A 174 11.20 6.48 -13.88
N ALA A 175 10.24 7.03 -14.62
CA ALA A 175 9.11 6.30 -15.20
C ALA A 175 9.43 5.65 -16.55
#